data_AF-A0A2E2CPI3-F1
#
_entry.id   AF-A0A2E2CPI3-F1
#
_cell.length_a   1.000
_cell.length_b   1.000
_cell.length_c   1.000
_cell.angle_alpha   90.00
_cell.angle_beta   90.00
_cell.angle_gamma   90.00
#
_symmetry.space_group_name_H-M   'P 1'
#
loop_
_entity.id
_entity.type
_entity.pdbx_description
1 polymer ?
#
loop_
_entity_poly.entity_id
_entity_poly.type
_entity_poly.pdbx_seq_one_letter_code
_entity_poly.pdbx_strand_id
1 'polypeptide(L)' 'MIEHFHLTPDQGFVAFVGLVLLGLVIYGLYFTLGSGKKELKDPIDEHAKMHELGIAHGHSGKKKNL' A
#
# COMPACT_ATOMS: atom_id res chain seq x y z
N MET A 1 -30.68 -31.49 5.32
CA MET A 1 -30.23 -31.54 3.92
C MET A 1 -29.55 -30.21 3.66
N ILE A 2 -28.27 -30.20 3.28
CA ILE A 2 -27.55 -28.94 2.99
C ILE A 2 -27.80 -28.62 1.52
N GLU A 3 -28.28 -27.42 1.23
CA GLU A 3 -28.42 -26.97 -0.15
C GLU A 3 -27.04 -26.79 -0.77
N HIS A 4 -26.77 -27.55 -1.83
CA HIS A 4 -25.55 -27.42 -2.60
C HIS A 4 -25.78 -26.45 -3.76
N PHE A 5 -24.83 -25.56 -3.97
CA PHE A 5 -24.89 -24.58 -5.04
C PHE A 5 -24.69 -25.29 -6.39
N HIS A 6 -25.77 -25.57 -7.11
CA HIS A 6 -25.75 -26.23 -8.41
C HIS A 6 -25.62 -25.18 -9.52
N LEU A 7 -24.38 -24.87 -9.90
CA LEU A 7 -24.09 -24.02 -11.05
C LEU A 7 -23.90 -24.89 -12.30
N THR A 8 -24.55 -24.49 -13.39
CA THR A 8 -24.16 -25.00 -14.73
C THR A 8 -22.74 -24.51 -15.08
N PRO A 9 -22.00 -25.19 -15.97
CA PRO A 9 -20.62 -24.83 -16.30
C PRO A 9 -20.46 -23.35 -16.72
N ASP A 10 -21.39 -22.83 -17.52
CA ASP A 10 -21.36 -21.43 -17.99
C ASP A 10 -21.58 -20.45 -16.83
N GLN A 11 -22.53 -20.74 -15.94
CA GLN A 11 -22.73 -19.94 -14.73
C GLN A 11 -21.54 -20.01 -13.77
N GLY A 12 -20.89 -21.17 -13.69
CA GLY A 12 -19.65 -21.37 -12.92
C GLY A 12 -18.52 -20.49 -13.44
N PHE A 13 -18.33 -20.43 -14.76
CA PHE A 13 -17.31 -19.58 -15.37
C PHE A 13 -17.58 -18.08 -15.11
N VAL A 14 -18.82 -17.64 -15.30
CA VAL A 14 -19.20 -16.24 -15.03
C VAL A 14 -19.02 -15.89 -13.54
N ALA A 15 -19.44 -16.77 -12.64
CA ALA A 15 -19.27 -16.58 -11.20
C ALA A 15 -17.78 -16.52 -10.81
N PHE A 16 -16.95 -17.39 -11.38
CA PHE A 16 -15.51 -17.38 -11.16
C PHE A 16 -14.88 -16.05 -11.59
N VAL A 17 -15.15 -15.61 -12.82
CA VAL A 17 -14.63 -14.33 -13.33
C VAL A 17 -15.12 -13.17 -12.46
N GLY A 18 -16.40 -13.17 -12.08
CA GLY A 18 -16.97 -12.14 -11.21
C GLY A 18 -16.29 -12.08 -9.83
N LEU A 19 -16.04 -13.24 -9.20
CA LEU A 19 -15.34 -13.32 -7.92
C LEU A 19 -13.89 -12.85 -8.02
N VAL A 20 -13.18 -13.21 -9.10
CA VAL A 20 -11.81 -12.76 -9.33
C VAL A 20 -11.75 -11.24 -9.50
N LEU A 21 -12.63 -10.67 -10.32
CA LEU A 21 -12.69 -9.22 -10.53
C LEU A 21 -13.04 -8.48 -9.24
N LEU A 22 -14.03 -8.97 -8.50
CA LEU A 22 -14.39 -8.38 -7.21
C LEU A 22 -13.22 -8.44 -6.22
N GLY A 23 -12.53 -9.57 -6.16
CA GLY A 23 -11.33 -9.75 -5.33
C GLY A 23 -10.22 -8.77 -5.69
N LEU A 24 -9.94 -8.57 -6.98
CA LEU A 24 -8.95 -7.60 -7.46
C LEU A 24 -9.32 -6.15 -7.10
N VAL A 25 -10.60 -5.78 -7.24
CA VAL A 25 -11.07 -4.44 -6.87
C VAL A 25 -10.93 -4.22 -5.36
N ILE A 26 -11.37 -5.17 -4.53
CA ILE A 26 -11.25 -5.09 -3.07
C ILE A 26 -9.77 -5.03 -2.66
N TYR A 27 -8.93 -5.85 -3.29
CA TYR A 27 -7.49 -5.85 -3.06
C TYR A 27 -6.86 -4.50 -3.41
N GLY A 28 -7.17 -3.95 -4.59
CA GLY A 28 -6.72 -2.61 -4.99
C GLY A 28 -7.16 -1.53 -4.00
N LEU A 29 -8.43 -1.54 -3.58
CA LEU A 29 -8.95 -0.59 -2.59
C LEU A 29 -8.27 -0.72 -1.22
N TYR A 30 -7.94 -1.95 -0.79
CA TYR A 30 -7.17 -2.16 0.44
C TYR A 30 -5.78 -1.52 0.38
N PHE A 31 -5.12 -1.57 -0.79
CA PHE A 31 -3.83 -0.92 -0.99
C PHE A 31 -3.95 0.60 -1.12
N THR A 32 -4.95 1.11 -1.83
CA THR A 32 -5.10 2.55 -2.07
C THR A 32 -5.65 3.31 -0.85
N LEU A 33 -6.68 2.77 -0.20
CA LEU A 33 -7.40 3.47 0.88
C LEU A 33 -7.13 2.86 2.26
N GLY A 34 -6.79 1.57 2.33
CA GLY A 34 -6.61 0.82 3.57
C GLY A 34 -5.24 0.97 4.23
N SER A 35 -4.93 0.07 5.16
CA SER A 35 -3.65 0.02 5.90
C SER A 35 -2.47 -0.44 5.05
N GLY A 36 -2.69 -1.03 3.87
CA GLY A 36 -1.64 -1.45 2.96
C GLY A 36 -0.73 -0.30 2.50
N LYS A 37 -1.25 0.93 2.46
CA LYS A 37 -0.47 2.15 2.20
C LYS A 37 0.54 2.52 3.30
N LYS A 38 0.37 1.98 4.52
CA LYS A 38 1.26 2.29 5.67
C LYS A 38 2.57 1.51 5.62
N GLU A 39 2.59 0.37 4.92
CA GLU A 39 3.81 -0.41 4.66
C GLU A 39 4.54 0.08 3.41
N LEU A 40 3.83 0.67 2.45
CA LEU A 40 4.41 1.61 1.47
C LEU A 40 4.67 2.98 2.13
N LYS A 41 5.17 3.01 3.38
CA LYS A 41 5.68 4.27 3.94
C LYS A 41 6.85 4.66 3.05
N ASP A 42 6.64 5.75 2.34
CA ASP A 42 7.41 6.13 1.18
C ASP A 42 8.90 6.16 1.54
N PRO A 43 9.77 5.32 0.93
CA PRO A 43 11.21 5.49 1.06
C PRO A 43 11.63 6.90 0.61
N ILE A 44 10.77 7.60 -0.15
CA ILE A 44 10.89 9.00 -0.52
C ILE A 44 10.74 9.95 0.68
N ASP A 45 9.85 9.69 1.65
CA ASP A 45 9.67 10.54 2.84
C ASP A 45 10.83 10.38 3.83
N GLU A 46 11.36 9.16 3.96
CA GLU A 46 12.58 8.89 4.72
C GLU A 46 13.83 9.48 4.05
N HIS A 47 13.92 9.40 2.71
CA HIS A 47 15.00 10.02 1.95
C HIS A 47 14.93 11.55 1.94
N ALA A 48 13.73 12.14 1.87
CA ALA A 48 13.52 13.59 1.98
C ALA A 48 13.85 14.12 3.38
N LYS A 49 13.44 13.39 4.43
CA LYS A 49 13.77 13.73 5.82
C LYS A 49 15.28 13.69 6.09
N MET A 50 16.01 12.74 5.49
CA MET A 50 17.48 12.69 5.55
C MET A 50 18.14 13.84 4.76
N HIS A 51 17.49 14.33 3.70
CA HIS A 51 17.96 15.48 2.92
C HIS A 51 17.77 16.81 3.68
N GLU A 52 16.68 16.96 4.44
CA GLU A 52 16.45 18.14 5.31
C GLU A 52 17.36 18.14 6.56
N LEU A 53 17.59 16.99 7.19
CA LEU A 53 18.54 16.85 8.30
C LEU A 53 19.99 17.16 7.88
N GLY A 54 20.33 16.93 6.61
CA GLY A 54 21.62 17.33 6.02
C GLY A 54 21.82 18.85 5.96
N ILE A 55 20.76 19.65 5.84
CA ILE A 55 20.82 21.13 5.81
C ILE A 55 21.05 21.69 7.22
N ALA A 56 20.44 21.08 8.25
CA ALA A 56 20.63 21.47 9.65
C ALA A 56 22.02 21.10 10.20
N HIS A 57 22.66 20.06 9.65
CA HIS A 57 24.00 19.64 10.07
C HIS A 57 25.15 20.48 9.46
N GLY A 58 24.86 21.34 8.47
CA GLY A 58 25.84 22.18 7.79
C GLY A 58 26.04 23.58 8.38
N HIS A 59 25.27 24.00 9.39
CA HIS A 59 25.28 25.40 9.86
C HIS A 59 25.35 25.60 11.39
N SER A 60 25.95 24.67 12.14
CA SER A 60 26.42 24.99 13.50
C SER A 60 27.89 25.44 13.40
N GLY A 61 28.06 26.71 13.02
CA GLY A 61 29.35 27.35 12.88
C GLY A 61 30.12 27.41 14.20
N LYS A 62 31.36 26.91 14.15
CA LYS A 62 32.58 27.57 14.65
C LYS A 62 32.36 28.68 15.69
N LYS A 63 32.47 28.36 16.98
CA LYS A 63 33.07 29.29 17.95
C LYS A 63 34.24 28.64 18.68
N LYS A 64 35.40 28.94 18.09
CA LYS A 64 36.74 29.11 18.67
C LYS A 64 36.83 29.10 20.20
N ASN A 65 37.81 28.31 20.66
CA ASN A 65 38.49 28.43 21.95
C ASN A 65 38.90 29.89 22.22
N LEU A 66 38.57 30.39 23.42
CA LEU A 66 39.26 31.45 24.17
C LEU A 66 38.72 31.46 25.60
#